data_AF-A0A2Z6QMY2-F1
#
_entry.id   AF-A0A2Z6QMY2-F1
#
_cell.length_a   1.000
_cell.length_b   1.000
_cell.length_c   1.000
_cell.angle_alpha   90.00
_cell.angle_beta   90.00
_cell.angle_gamma   90.00
#
_symmetry.space_group_name_H-M   'P 1'
#
loop_
_entity.id
_entity.type
_entity.pdbx_description
1 polymer ?
#
loop_
_entity_poly.entity_id
_entity_poly.type
_entity_poly.pdbx_seq_one_letter_code
_entity_poly.pdbx_strand_id
1 'polypeptide(L)'
;MSDVIHVKGCTDINQLIQLTNPSLNHSNDRMAFFYNPPDDNQIYHITCENLRENIDPLSDHTFYCKTDDKNFYQITCRLISHSLIVQFLNKKIYGIELRQNEEPQPEFLTFSNFQRDNLEFHLREFFFNRLAQKQINKSNSNDNCSDTDNKIIAQPKL
;
A
#
# COMPACT_ATOMS: atom_id res chain seq x y z
N MET A 1 -0.48 24.61 19.56
CA MET A 1 -0.39 24.79 18.11
C MET A 1 -0.18 23.41 17.54
N SER A 2 -1.12 22.85 16.78
CA SER A 2 -0.92 21.55 16.15
C SER A 2 0.00 21.76 14.94
N ASP A 3 1.20 21.20 14.98
CA ASP A 3 2.12 21.28 13.85
C ASP A 3 1.53 20.49 12.67
N VAL A 4 1.17 21.22 11.60
CA VAL A 4 0.68 20.65 10.35
C VAL A 4 1.86 20.54 9.40
N ILE A 5 2.10 19.34 8.88
CA ILE A 5 3.13 19.06 7.89
C ILE A 5 2.50 19.21 6.50
N HIS A 6 3.12 20.01 5.64
CA HIS A 6 2.76 20.07 4.23
C HIS A 6 3.49 18.97 3.47
N VAL A 7 2.75 18.16 2.74
CA VAL A 7 3.28 17.05 1.93
C VAL A 7 2.82 17.20 0.49
N LYS A 8 3.60 16.74 -0.48
CA LYS A 8 3.27 16.92 -1.90
C LYS A 8 2.05 16.07 -2.29
N GLY A 9 1.92 14.88 -1.70
CA GLY A 9 0.76 14.03 -1.91
C GLY A 9 0.66 13.48 -3.33
N CYS A 10 -0.49 12.86 -3.59
CA CYS A 10 -0.98 12.49 -4.89
C CYS A 10 -2.25 13.31 -5.14
N THR A 11 -2.09 14.36 -5.94
CA THR A 11 -3.15 15.33 -6.26
C THR A 11 -3.52 15.33 -7.74
N ASP A 12 -2.75 14.61 -8.57
CA ASP A 12 -2.96 14.45 -10.01
C ASP A 12 -3.30 13.01 -10.41
N ILE A 13 -4.21 12.87 -11.39
CA ILE A 13 -4.72 11.57 -11.82
C ILE A 13 -3.68 10.72 -12.53
N ASN A 14 -2.72 11.34 -13.23
CA ASN A 14 -1.66 10.59 -13.88
C ASN A 14 -0.70 10.03 -12.84
N GLN A 15 -0.42 10.77 -11.75
CA GLN A 15 0.34 10.25 -10.62
C GLN A 15 -0.36 9.03 -10.00
N LEU A 16 -1.68 9.09 -9.78
CA LEU A 16 -2.42 7.95 -9.22
C LEU A 16 -2.45 6.74 -10.18
N ILE A 17 -2.57 6.97 -11.49
CA ILE A 17 -2.48 5.91 -12.50
C ILE A 17 -1.10 5.26 -12.47
N GLN A 18 -0.03 6.05 -12.33
CA GLN A 18 1.33 5.51 -12.23
C GLN A 18 1.52 4.64 -10.98
N LEU A 19 0.97 5.07 -9.84
CA LEU A 19 1.00 4.29 -8.59
C LEU A 19 0.24 2.97 -8.70
N THR A 20 -0.86 2.95 -9.47
CA THR A 20 -1.75 1.77 -9.59
C THR A 20 -1.36 0.79 -10.69
N ASN A 21 -0.22 1.00 -11.35
CA ASN A 21 0.25 0.13 -12.43
C ASN A 21 0.56 -1.30 -11.92
N PRO A 22 -0.18 -2.34 -12.36
CA PRO A 22 -0.06 -3.70 -11.83
C PRO A 22 1.35 -4.32 -11.98
N SER A 23 2.10 -3.91 -13.00
CA SER A 23 3.46 -4.39 -13.27
C SER A 23 4.47 -4.02 -12.17
N LEU A 24 4.16 -3.03 -11.32
CA LEU A 24 5.00 -2.61 -10.20
C LEU A 24 4.60 -3.27 -8.87
N ASN A 25 3.44 -3.95 -8.81
CA ASN A 25 2.74 -4.22 -7.55
C ASN A 25 2.97 -5.62 -6.96
N HIS A 26 3.63 -6.52 -7.68
CA HIS A 26 3.85 -7.88 -7.19
C HIS A 26 5.19 -8.47 -7.69
N SER A 27 6.23 -8.28 -6.88
CA SER A 27 7.39 -9.18 -6.86
C SER A 27 7.49 -9.80 -5.47
N ASN A 28 8.30 -10.85 -5.28
CA ASN A 28 8.49 -11.43 -3.94
C ASN A 28 9.00 -10.41 -2.91
N ASP A 29 9.65 -9.34 -3.40
CA ASP A 29 10.35 -8.34 -2.61
C ASP A 29 9.63 -6.98 -2.58
N ARG A 30 8.49 -6.84 -3.28
CA ARG A 30 7.72 -5.60 -3.35
C ARG A 30 6.21 -5.83 -3.26
N MET A 31 5.54 -5.02 -2.45
CA MET A 31 4.09 -4.99 -2.32
C MET A 31 3.60 -3.55 -2.30
N ALA A 32 2.48 -3.28 -2.98
CA ALA A 32 1.80 -1.99 -2.95
C ALA A 32 0.29 -2.16 -2.69
N PHE A 33 -0.30 -1.26 -1.90
CA PHE A 33 -1.73 -1.30 -1.57
C PHE A 33 -2.23 0.06 -1.06
N PHE A 34 -3.55 0.26 -1.06
CA PHE A 34 -4.17 1.40 -0.40
C PHE A 34 -4.51 1.09 1.05
N TYR A 35 -4.33 2.06 1.94
CA TYR A 35 -4.60 1.92 3.36
C TYR A 35 -5.31 3.15 3.91
N ASN A 36 -6.29 2.90 4.77
CA ASN A 36 -6.96 3.90 5.59
C ASN A 36 -6.83 3.43 7.07
N PRO A 37 -6.00 4.10 7.89
CA PRO A 37 -5.84 3.75 9.30
C PRO A 37 -7.14 3.94 10.10
N PRO A 38 -7.36 3.16 11.17
CA PRO A 38 -8.37 3.48 12.17
C PRO A 38 -8.22 4.90 12.70
N ASP A 39 -9.35 5.58 12.97
CA ASP A 39 -9.41 6.94 13.49
C ASP A 39 -8.74 8.03 12.60
N ASP A 40 -8.43 7.68 11.35
CA ASP A 40 -8.02 8.62 10.31
C ASP A 40 -9.03 8.56 9.15
N ASN A 41 -9.26 9.69 8.51
CA ASN A 41 -10.10 9.74 7.30
C ASN A 41 -9.26 9.70 6.03
N GLN A 42 -7.94 9.92 6.13
CA GLN A 42 -7.07 9.99 4.97
C GLN A 42 -6.83 8.63 4.33
N ILE A 43 -6.51 8.66 3.03
CA ILE A 43 -6.19 7.45 2.27
C ILE A 43 -4.75 7.57 1.77
N TYR A 44 -4.00 6.49 1.99
CA TYR A 44 -2.59 6.39 1.66
C TYR A 44 -2.36 5.32 0.62
N HIS A 45 -1.46 5.58 -0.31
CA HIS A 45 -0.82 4.53 -1.09
C HIS A 45 0.44 4.09 -0.35
N ILE A 46 0.51 2.80 -0.01
CA ILE A 46 1.62 2.20 0.71
C ILE A 46 2.43 1.37 -0.27
N THR A 47 3.74 1.58 -0.33
CA THR A 47 4.66 0.62 -0.92
C THR A 47 5.60 0.06 0.15
N CYS A 48 5.85 -1.24 0.06
CA CYS A 48 6.76 -1.99 0.91
C CYS A 48 7.77 -2.68 0.01
N GLU A 49 9.04 -2.35 0.17
CA GLU A 49 10.14 -2.84 -0.66
C GLU A 49 11.25 -3.39 0.23
N ASN A 50 11.73 -4.60 -0.06
CA ASN A 50 12.91 -5.15 0.60
C ASN A 50 14.14 -4.34 0.17
N LEU A 51 14.92 -3.87 1.13
CA LEU A 51 16.12 -3.08 0.88
C LEU A 51 17.22 -3.94 0.22
N ARG A 52 17.16 -4.05 -1.11
CA ARG A 52 18.32 -4.41 -1.94
C ARG A 52 18.83 -3.23 -2.75
N GLU A 53 17.97 -2.25 -3.03
CA GLU A 53 18.30 -1.02 -3.76
C GLU A 53 17.52 0.17 -3.16
N ASN A 54 18.16 1.35 -3.09
CA ASN A 54 17.54 2.60 -2.63
C ASN A 54 16.54 3.07 -3.70
N ILE A 55 15.24 3.07 -3.39
CA ILE A 55 14.21 3.57 -4.31
C ILE A 55 13.70 4.94 -3.83
N ASP A 56 13.89 5.90 -4.74
CA ASP A 56 13.32 7.25 -4.94
C ASP A 56 12.74 8.01 -3.72
N PRO A 57 13.28 9.20 -3.35
CA PRO A 57 12.77 10.04 -2.26
C PRO A 57 11.45 10.78 -2.56
N LEU A 58 10.68 10.41 -3.59
CA LEU A 58 9.42 11.09 -3.94
C LEU A 58 8.24 10.83 -2.97
N SER A 59 8.52 10.27 -1.79
CA SER A 59 7.56 9.93 -0.75
C SER A 59 7.26 11.10 0.17
N ASP A 60 6.01 11.22 0.60
CA ASP A 60 5.62 12.17 1.64
C ASP A 60 6.11 11.73 3.03
N HIS A 61 6.17 10.42 3.26
CA HIS A 61 6.64 9.84 4.51
C HIS A 61 7.23 8.46 4.28
N THR A 62 8.46 8.24 4.74
CA THR A 62 9.17 6.96 4.62
C THR A 62 9.72 6.54 5.97
N PHE A 63 9.53 5.28 6.33
CA PHE A 63 10.09 4.67 7.52
C PHE A 63 10.52 3.23 7.25
N TYR A 64 11.29 2.68 8.19
CA TYR A 64 11.90 1.36 8.03
C TYR A 64 11.38 0.38 9.07
N CYS A 65 11.17 -0.86 8.63
CA CYS A 65 10.80 -2.00 9.47
C CYS A 65 11.83 -3.13 9.32
N LYS A 66 12.29 -3.65 10.45
CA LYS A 66 13.14 -4.84 10.52
C LYS A 66 12.27 -6.02 10.97
N THR A 67 12.40 -7.15 10.29
CA THR A 67 11.66 -8.38 10.66
C THR A 67 12.54 -9.46 11.25
N ASP A 68 13.79 -9.54 10.81
CA ASP A 68 14.85 -10.37 11.36
C ASP A 68 16.20 -9.70 11.06
N ASP A 69 17.32 -10.33 11.42
CA ASP A 69 18.66 -9.77 11.20
C ASP A 69 19.06 -9.56 9.74
N LYS A 70 18.29 -10.09 8.78
CA LYS A 70 18.63 -10.08 7.34
C LYS A 70 17.64 -9.28 6.48
N ASN A 71 16.40 -9.10 6.94
CA ASN A 71 15.32 -8.52 6.15
C ASN A 71 14.92 -7.14 6.68
N PHE A 72 15.28 -6.13 5.90
CA PHE A 72 14.91 -4.73 6.11
C PHE A 72 13.93 -4.31 5.01
N TYR A 73 12.82 -3.71 5.41
CA TYR A 73 11.82 -3.20 4.49
C TYR A 73 11.72 -1.69 4.63
N GLN A 74 11.74 -1.00 3.49
CA GLN A 74 11.34 0.40 3.38
C GLN A 74 9.84 0.44 3.14
N ILE A 75 9.16 1.22 3.97
CA ILE A 75 7.74 1.52 3.84
C ILE A 75 7.62 2.97 3.41
N THR A 76 7.00 3.17 2.27
CA THR A 76 6.79 4.46 1.64
C THR A 76 5.30 4.75 1.67
N CYS A 77 4.91 5.87 2.24
CA CYS A 77 3.53 6.29 2.42
C CYS A 77 3.29 7.56 1.62
N ARG A 78 2.33 7.50 0.71
CA ARG A 78 1.94 8.65 -0.10
C ARG A 78 0.50 9.00 0.14
N LEU A 79 0.25 10.23 0.59
CA LEU A 79 -1.10 10.70 0.89
C LEU A 79 -1.85 11.00 -0.41
N ILE A 80 -3.14 10.66 -0.49
CA ILE A 80 -3.94 10.83 -1.69
C ILE A 80 -5.10 11.76 -1.41
N SER A 81 -5.34 12.71 -2.32
CA SER A 81 -6.52 13.55 -2.23
C SER A 81 -7.82 12.73 -2.36
N HIS A 82 -8.78 12.98 -1.47
CA HIS A 82 -10.11 12.37 -1.53
C HIS A 82 -10.83 12.63 -2.86
N SER A 83 -10.73 13.85 -3.38
CA SER A 83 -11.36 14.22 -4.65
C SER A 83 -10.82 13.36 -5.80
N LEU A 84 -9.53 13.05 -5.74
CA LEU A 84 -8.84 12.24 -6.73
C LEU A 84 -9.31 10.77 -6.71
N ILE A 85 -9.51 10.22 -5.52
CA ILE A 85 -10.03 8.85 -5.35
C ILE A 85 -11.45 8.75 -5.90
N VAL A 86 -12.31 9.72 -5.60
CA VAL A 86 -13.67 9.76 -6.13
C VAL A 86 -13.66 9.84 -7.66
N GLN A 87 -12.82 10.71 -8.24
CA GLN A 87 -12.65 10.77 -9.70
C GLN A 87 -12.17 9.44 -10.29
N PHE A 88 -11.17 8.81 -9.67
CA PHE A 88 -10.63 7.54 -10.13
C PHE A 88 -11.71 6.44 -10.11
N LEU A 89 -12.47 6.33 -9.01
CA LEU A 89 -13.55 5.36 -8.90
C LEU A 89 -14.67 5.61 -9.91
N ASN A 90 -15.10 6.87 -10.07
CA ASN A 90 -16.12 7.23 -11.06
C ASN A 90 -15.69 6.86 -12.48
N LYS A 91 -14.44 7.15 -12.84
CA LYS A 91 -13.89 6.78 -14.14
C LYS A 91 -13.76 5.27 -14.31
N LYS A 92 -13.26 4.55 -13.30
CA LYS A 92 -12.98 3.11 -13.40
C LYS A 92 -14.23 2.23 -13.34
N ILE A 93 -15.21 2.60 -12.52
CA ILE A 93 -16.42 1.80 -12.30
C ILE A 93 -17.52 2.21 -13.26
N TYR A 94 -17.72 3.51 -13.45
CA TYR A 94 -18.87 4.04 -14.22
C TYR A 94 -18.47 4.67 -15.57
N GLY A 95 -17.18 4.83 -15.85
CA GLY A 95 -16.71 5.52 -17.06
C GLY A 95 -17.01 7.03 -17.05
N ILE A 96 -17.36 7.61 -15.90
CA ILE A 96 -17.77 9.01 -15.79
C ILE A 96 -16.57 9.87 -15.40
N GLU A 97 -16.22 10.82 -16.26
CA GLU A 97 -15.22 11.84 -15.98
C GLU A 97 -15.90 13.15 -15.56
N LEU A 98 -15.95 13.39 -14.25
CA LEU A 98 -16.42 14.66 -13.72
C LEU A 98 -15.30 15.69 -13.88
N ARG A 99 -15.53 16.70 -14.74
CA ARG A 99 -14.63 17.85 -14.82
C ARG A 99 -14.68 18.59 -13.48
N GLN A 100 -13.55 18.61 -12.77
CA GLN A 100 -13.39 19.54 -11.66
C GLN A 100 -13.39 20.96 -12.24
N ASN A 101 -14.04 21.89 -11.55
CA ASN A 101 -13.92 23.31 -11.87
C ASN A 101 -12.44 23.70 -11.85
N GLU A 102 -12.06 24.70 -12.65
CA GLU A 102 -10.69 25.21 -12.85
C GLU A 102 -10.03 25.81 -11.59
N GLU A 103 -10.55 25.52 -10.39
CA GLU A 103 -9.86 25.87 -9.16
C GLU A 103 -8.56 25.06 -9.05
N PRO A 104 -7.43 25.72 -8.79
CA PRO A 104 -6.16 25.04 -8.58
C PRO A 104 -6.32 23.98 -7.49
N GLN A 105 -6.14 22.71 -7.85
CA GLN A 105 -6.02 21.67 -6.83
C GLN A 105 -4.84 22.03 -5.93
N PRO A 106 -4.94 21.82 -4.61
CA PRO A 106 -3.83 22.08 -3.70
C PRO A 106 -2.58 21.34 -4.20
N GLU A 107 -1.49 22.06 -4.44
CA GLU A 107 -0.20 21.45 -4.81
C GLU A 107 0.36 20.60 -3.66
N PHE A 108 -0.08 20.90 -2.43
CA PHE A 108 0.28 20.19 -1.21
C PHE A 108 -0.97 19.73 -0.46
N LEU A 109 -0.89 18.54 0.10
CA LEU A 109 -1.81 18.03 1.10
C LEU A 109 -1.25 18.30 2.51
N THR A 110 -2.11 18.24 3.51
CA THR A 110 -1.72 18.45 4.90
C THR A 110 -1.79 17.15 5.68
N PHE A 111 -0.79 16.95 6.52
CA PHE A 111 -0.58 15.75 7.30
C PHE A 111 -0.27 16.17 8.75
N SER A 112 -1.10 15.78 9.70
CA SER A 112 -0.82 16.06 11.12
C SER A 112 0.17 15.06 11.69
N ASN A 113 0.89 15.44 12.74
CA ASN A 113 1.74 14.50 13.47
C ASN A 113 0.95 13.29 13.99
N PHE A 114 -0.30 13.49 14.44
CA PHE A 114 -1.16 12.39 14.88
C PHE A 114 -1.40 11.37 13.76
N GLN A 115 -1.74 11.83 12.55
CA GLN A 115 -1.97 10.95 11.40
C GLN A 115 -0.70 10.18 11.02
N ARG A 116 0.47 10.83 11.08
CA ARG A 116 1.76 10.16 10.86
C ARG A 116 1.98 9.02 11.83
N ASP A 117 1.88 9.34 13.11
CA ASP A 117 2.26 8.40 14.16
C ASP A 117 1.25 7.24 14.20
N ASN A 118 -0.04 7.52 13.96
CA ASN A 118 -1.10 6.52 13.82
C ASN A 118 -0.89 5.60 12.60
N LEU A 119 -0.54 6.18 11.45
CA LEU A 119 -0.23 5.43 10.23
C LEU A 119 0.96 4.50 10.45
N GLU A 120 2.04 5.01 11.04
CA GLU A 120 3.24 4.21 11.31
C GLU A 120 2.94 3.05 12.27
N PHE A 121 2.21 3.32 13.37
CA PHE A 121 1.83 2.31 14.35
C PHE A 121 1.05 1.15 13.70
N HIS A 122 -0.01 1.47 12.96
CA HIS A 122 -0.85 0.44 12.34
C HIS A 122 -0.15 -0.33 11.22
N LEU A 123 0.70 0.33 10.45
CA LEU A 123 1.49 -0.35 9.42
C LEU A 123 2.54 -1.27 10.04
N ARG A 124 3.21 -0.86 11.13
CA ARG A 124 4.15 -1.72 11.87
C ARG A 124 3.46 -3.00 12.33
N GLU A 125 2.29 -2.89 12.93
CA GLU A 125 1.49 -4.03 13.35
C GLU A 125 1.05 -4.92 12.17
N PHE A 126 0.56 -4.32 11.08
CA PHE A 126 0.17 -5.05 9.88
C PHE A 126 1.33 -5.86 9.29
N PHE A 127 2.50 -5.23 9.13
CA PHE A 127 3.68 -5.87 8.58
C PHE A 127 4.26 -6.91 9.52
N PHE A 128 4.32 -6.64 10.83
CA PHE A 128 4.78 -7.61 11.82
C PHE A 128 3.96 -8.90 11.75
N ASN A 129 2.63 -8.80 11.78
CA ASN A 129 1.73 -9.95 11.73
C ASN A 129 1.87 -10.72 10.41
N ARG A 130 1.91 -10.03 9.26
CA ARG A 130 2.00 -10.68 7.95
C ARG A 130 3.37 -11.32 7.70
N LEU A 131 4.44 -10.69 8.16
CA LEU A 131 5.81 -11.18 7.96
C LEU A 131 6.13 -12.32 8.93
N ALA A 132 5.63 -12.28 10.17
CA ALA A 132 5.69 -13.41 11.10
C ALA A 132 4.97 -14.65 10.55
N GLN A 133 3.79 -14.49 9.95
CA GLN A 133 3.05 -15.59 9.29
C GLN A 133 3.83 -16.21 8.12
N LYS A 134 4.55 -15.39 7.31
CA LYS A 134 5.39 -15.92 6.22
C LYS A 134 6.53 -16.81 6.74
N GLN A 135 7.11 -16.51 7.90
CA GLN A 135 8.17 -17.34 8.49
C GLN A 135 7.63 -18.69 8.99
N ILE A 136 6.45 -18.70 9.63
CA ILE A 136 5.80 -19.92 10.13
C ILE A 136 5.40 -20.85 8.97
N ASN A 137 4.90 -20.30 7.87
CA ASN A 137 4.54 -21.10 6.70
C ASN A 137 5.77 -21.64 5.94
N LYS A 138 6.92 -20.94 6.01
CA LYS A 138 8.18 -21.39 5.40
C LYS A 138 8.82 -22.54 6.17
N SER A 139 8.68 -22.58 7.50
CA SER A 139 9.15 -23.72 8.31
C SER A 139 8.31 -24.98 8.15
N ASN A 140 7.05 -24.87 7.71
CA ASN A 140 6.15 -26.02 7.56
C ASN A 140 6.19 -26.67 6.16
N SER A 141 6.99 -26.13 5.22
CA SER A 141 7.04 -26.63 3.84
C SER A 141 8.23 -27.54 3.54
N ASN A 142 9.05 -27.88 4.53
CA ASN A 142 10.10 -28.87 4.39
C ASN A 142 9.75 -30.12 5.22
N ASP A 143 9.66 -31.26 4.52
CA ASP A 143 9.58 -32.64 5.02
C ASP A 143 8.18 -33.23 5.27
N ASN A 144 7.48 -33.65 4.21
CA ASN A 144 7.67 -34.99 3.64
C ASN A 144 6.71 -35.29 2.49
N CYS A 145 7.31 -35.74 1.39
CA CYS A 145 6.67 -36.38 0.25
C CYS A 145 6.44 -37.86 0.59
N SER A 146 5.22 -38.36 0.38
CA SER A 146 5.00 -39.76 0.01
C SER A 146 3.70 -39.91 -0.79
N ASP A 147 3.84 -40.43 -2.00
CA ASP A 147 2.82 -40.84 -2.96
C ASP A 147 1.64 -41.63 -2.35
N THR A 148 0.42 -41.42 -2.87
CA THR A 148 -0.29 -42.35 -3.78
C THR A 148 -1.75 -41.94 -4.00
N ASP A 149 -2.11 -41.81 -5.28
CA ASP A 149 -3.37 -42.11 -5.97
C ASP A 149 -4.70 -42.17 -5.19
N ASN A 150 -5.68 -41.34 -5.59
CA ASN A 150 -6.84 -41.76 -6.42
C ASN A 150 -8.05 -40.79 -6.39
N LYS A 151 -8.43 -40.34 -7.61
CA LYS A 151 -9.79 -40.45 -8.20
C LYS A 151 -10.90 -39.39 -7.88
N ILE A 152 -11.10 -38.48 -8.86
CA ILE A 152 -12.36 -38.23 -9.64
C ILE A 152 -13.55 -37.41 -9.03
N ILE A 153 -13.93 -36.33 -9.77
CA ILE A 153 -15.27 -35.71 -10.02
C ILE A 153 -15.91 -34.93 -8.84
N ALA A 154 -16.61 -33.78 -8.97
CA ALA A 154 -17.13 -32.95 -10.05
C ALA A 154 -17.29 -31.49 -9.54
N GLN A 155 -17.39 -30.53 -10.47
CA GLN A 155 -17.99 -29.21 -10.20
C GLN A 155 -19.48 -29.33 -9.88
N PRO A 156 -20.05 -28.32 -9.20
CA PRO A 156 -21.20 -27.67 -9.81
C PRO A 156 -21.03 -26.15 -9.90
N LYS A 157 -21.50 -25.62 -11.04
CA LYS A 157 -21.89 -24.22 -11.23
C LYS A 157 -23.18 -23.94 -10.48
N LEU A 158 -23.27 -22.77 -9.86
CA LEU A 158 -24.19 -21.73 -10.32
C LEU A 158 -23.56 -20.36 -10.06
#